data_AF-A0A0W0SNG7-F1
#
_entry.id   AF-A0A0W0SNG7-F1
#
_cell.length_a   1.000
_cell.length_b   1.000
_cell.length_c   1.000
_cell.angle_alpha   90.00
_cell.angle_beta   90.00
_cell.angle_gamma   90.00
#
_symmetry.space_group_name_H-M   'P 1'
#
loop_
_entity.id
_entity.type
_entity.pdbx_description
1 polymer ?
#
loop_
_entity_poly.entity_id
_entity_poly.type
_entity_poly.pdbx_seq_one_letter_code
_entity_poly.pdbx_strand_id
1 'polypeptide(L)'
;MSKSFKKIINQLLELKVFRSNPSLSQIDLEYAGEEVLTQGKPSQQEPCQYLDEKERQNYLLVGKMDHNNDYKLYYKSNGKLADTSNFNGKMGLSYAAYAIDKFGRMYINEHISSHNKNDKNNFFFHSSFLSGQAGVCFGMCVIKNGKIEFIDNRSGHYKPTTQHLKNAIERLMPYFSPSAKVYCQQEAPKEDSSEEIFLGDFFHEESEDYSISEFLARF
;
A
#
# COMPACT_ATOMS: atom_id res chain seq x y z
N MET A 1 -7.69 -12.03 -23.04
CA MET A 1 -6.47 -11.95 -22.18
C MET A 1 -5.27 -12.35 -23.04
N SER A 2 -4.23 -11.52 -23.11
CA SER A 2 -3.05 -11.80 -23.95
C SER A 2 -2.34 -13.07 -23.48
N LYS A 3 -1.97 -13.97 -24.42
CA LYS A 3 -1.20 -15.20 -24.12
C LYS A 3 0.10 -14.91 -23.37
N SER A 4 0.65 -13.70 -23.51
CA SER A 4 1.87 -13.25 -22.84
C SER A 4 1.68 -13.08 -21.34
N PHE A 5 0.56 -12.50 -20.90
CA PHE A 5 0.30 -12.24 -19.47
C PHE A 5 0.13 -13.53 -18.66
N LYS A 6 -0.63 -14.51 -19.20
CA LYS A 6 -0.76 -15.84 -18.56
C LYS A 6 0.57 -16.58 -18.47
N LYS A 7 1.45 -16.43 -19.46
CA LYS A 7 2.78 -17.06 -19.47
C LYS A 7 3.69 -16.47 -18.38
N ILE A 8 3.68 -15.15 -18.20
CA ILE A 8 4.46 -14.47 -17.15
C ILE A 8 3.98 -14.90 -15.76
N ILE A 9 2.67 -14.96 -15.53
CA ILE A 9 2.11 -15.45 -14.25
C ILE A 9 2.58 -16.86 -13.96
N ASN A 10 2.49 -17.77 -14.93
CA ASN A 10 2.91 -19.17 -14.74
C ASN A 10 4.42 -19.27 -14.48
N GLN A 11 5.24 -18.49 -15.18
CA GLN A 11 6.69 -18.47 -14.98
C GLN A 11 7.09 -17.92 -13.60
N LEU A 12 6.41 -16.87 -13.11
CA LEU A 12 6.59 -16.34 -11.75
C LEU A 12 6.09 -17.32 -10.67
N LEU A 13 5.08 -18.13 -10.97
CA LEU A 13 4.60 -19.19 -10.07
C LEU A 13 5.56 -20.38 -10.01
N GLU A 14 6.20 -20.74 -11.13
CA GLU A 14 7.21 -21.81 -11.20
C GLU A 14 8.56 -21.44 -10.56
N LEU A 15 8.92 -20.14 -10.54
CA LEU A 15 10.12 -19.64 -9.86
C LEU A 15 10.03 -19.65 -8.32
N LYS A 16 8.94 -20.18 -7.74
CA LYS A 16 8.75 -20.28 -6.28
C LYS A 16 9.55 -21.44 -5.65
N VAL A 17 10.86 -21.22 -5.53
CA VAL A 17 11.61 -21.66 -4.34
C VAL A 17 11.93 -20.40 -3.54
N PHE A 18 10.97 -20.01 -2.70
CA PHE A 18 11.07 -18.87 -1.78
C PHE A 18 12.30 -19.01 -0.88
N ARG A 19 13.31 -18.17 -1.09
CA ARG A 19 14.14 -17.68 0.01
C ARG A 19 13.74 -16.23 0.26
N SER A 20 12.59 -16.04 0.91
CA SER A 20 12.32 -14.76 1.56
C SER A 20 13.40 -14.56 2.60
N ASN A 21 14.22 -13.53 2.46
CA ASN A 21 15.06 -13.09 3.57
C ASN A 21 14.13 -12.29 4.51
N PRO A 22 13.70 -12.86 5.65
CA PRO A 22 12.65 -12.27 6.47
C PRO A 22 13.03 -10.88 7.01
N SER A 23 14.33 -10.59 7.14
CA SER A 23 14.84 -9.30 7.63
C SER A 23 14.74 -8.14 6.63
N LEU A 24 14.59 -8.40 5.32
CA LEU A 24 14.45 -7.38 4.27
C LEU A 24 13.01 -7.25 3.76
N SER A 25 12.08 -7.98 4.37
CA SER A 25 10.68 -8.03 3.97
C SER A 25 9.75 -7.23 4.88
N GLN A 26 10.30 -6.53 5.86
CA GLN A 26 9.58 -5.80 6.88
C GLN A 26 10.19 -4.40 7.00
N ILE A 27 9.32 -3.39 7.03
CA ILE A 27 9.73 -2.02 7.33
C ILE A 27 10.19 -1.95 8.78
N ASP A 28 11.36 -1.33 9.01
CA ASP A 28 12.03 -1.28 10.30
C ASP A 28 11.20 -0.53 11.37
N LEU A 29 11.31 -0.97 12.62
CA LEU A 29 10.52 -0.50 13.77
C LEU A 29 10.82 0.96 14.16
N GLU A 30 11.95 1.52 13.71
CA GLU A 30 12.28 2.94 13.95
C GLU A 30 11.25 3.90 13.32
N TYR A 31 10.44 3.43 12.36
CA TYR A 31 9.40 4.18 11.67
C TYR A 31 7.96 3.82 12.11
N ALA A 32 7.82 3.13 13.24
CA ALA A 32 6.55 2.62 13.77
C ALA A 32 5.64 3.72 14.33
N GLY A 33 4.71 4.24 13.51
CA GLY A 33 3.59 5.08 13.98
C GLY A 33 3.80 6.59 13.86
N GLU A 34 2.70 7.33 13.64
CA GLU A 34 2.71 8.81 13.52
C GLU A 34 3.18 9.50 14.82
N GLU A 35 3.13 8.78 15.94
CA GLU A 35 3.48 9.30 17.26
C GLU A 35 4.99 9.26 17.53
N VAL A 36 5.76 8.51 16.73
CA VAL A 36 7.13 8.18 17.12
C VAL A 36 8.11 9.30 16.81
N LEU A 37 8.12 10.01 15.68
CA LEU A 37 9.09 11.10 15.50
C LEU A 37 8.69 12.14 14.44
N THR A 38 8.54 13.40 14.85
CA THR A 38 8.98 14.55 14.03
C THR A 38 10.34 14.99 14.55
N GLN A 39 11.40 14.78 13.77
CA GLN A 39 12.75 15.30 14.07
C GLN A 39 13.28 15.00 15.51
N GLY A 40 13.17 13.76 15.99
CA GLY A 40 13.69 13.43 17.34
C GLY A 40 12.87 14.00 18.50
N LYS A 41 11.68 14.57 18.25
CA LYS A 41 10.76 15.07 19.27
C LYS A 41 9.43 14.29 19.21
N PRO A 42 8.80 14.03 20.36
CA PRO A 42 7.44 13.51 20.39
C PRO A 42 6.56 14.49 19.60
N SER A 43 5.85 13.97 18.60
CA SER A 43 4.97 14.79 17.79
C SER A 43 3.84 15.32 18.70
N GLN A 44 3.56 16.62 18.63
CA GLN A 44 2.36 17.20 19.24
C GLN A 44 1.09 16.88 18.40
N GLN A 45 1.17 15.92 17.47
CA GLN A 45 0.14 15.70 16.46
C GLN A 45 -1.07 14.96 17.01
N GLU A 46 -2.17 15.20 16.31
CA GLU A 46 -3.52 14.79 16.62
C GLU A 46 -3.61 13.26 16.83
N PRO A 47 -4.44 12.78 17.78
CA PRO A 47 -4.44 11.39 18.21
C PRO A 47 -4.64 10.44 17.03
N CYS A 48 -3.67 9.54 16.80
CA CYS A 48 -3.79 8.50 15.80
C CYS A 48 -4.64 7.37 16.37
N GLN A 49 -5.74 7.02 15.69
CA GLN A 49 -6.50 5.84 16.09
C GLN A 49 -5.78 4.57 15.60
N TYR A 50 -5.23 3.80 16.54
CA TYR A 50 -4.73 2.45 16.26
C TYR A 50 -5.85 1.43 16.36
N LEU A 51 -5.91 0.54 15.37
CA LEU A 51 -6.89 -0.55 15.35
C LEU A 51 -6.38 -1.75 16.14
N ASP A 52 -7.24 -2.33 16.98
CA ASP A 52 -6.99 -3.66 17.55
C ASP A 52 -7.20 -4.79 16.50
N GLU A 53 -6.92 -6.04 16.87
CA GLU A 53 -7.04 -7.16 15.94
C GLU A 53 -8.47 -7.38 15.41
N LYS A 54 -9.48 -7.09 16.23
CA LYS A 54 -10.90 -7.23 15.87
C LYS A 54 -11.32 -6.10 14.95
N GLU A 55 -10.93 -4.87 15.25
CA GLU A 55 -11.20 -3.68 14.45
C GLU A 55 -10.53 -3.78 13.07
N ARG A 56 -9.30 -4.29 12.99
CA ARG A 56 -8.59 -4.53 11.73
C ARG A 56 -9.37 -5.42 10.76
N GLN A 57 -10.20 -6.34 11.25
CA GLN A 57 -11.01 -7.22 10.37
C GLN A 57 -11.99 -6.42 9.52
N ASN A 58 -12.43 -5.25 9.96
CA ASN A 58 -13.35 -4.41 9.18
C ASN A 58 -12.70 -3.91 7.88
N TYR A 59 -11.38 -3.79 7.85
CA TYR A 59 -10.59 -3.23 6.75
C TYR A 59 -9.89 -4.30 5.91
N LEU A 60 -9.93 -5.56 6.36
CA LEU A 60 -9.30 -6.68 5.68
C LEU A 60 -9.97 -6.97 4.35
N LEU A 61 -9.15 -7.13 3.31
CA LEU A 61 -9.57 -7.70 2.04
C LEU A 61 -9.41 -9.22 2.03
N VAL A 62 -10.48 -9.90 1.64
CA VAL A 62 -10.54 -11.36 1.51
C VAL A 62 -10.49 -11.74 0.04
N GLY A 63 -9.43 -12.46 -0.34
CA GLY A 63 -9.28 -12.96 -1.69
C GLY A 63 -10.12 -14.21 -1.95
N LYS A 64 -10.96 -14.20 -2.99
CA LYS A 64 -11.76 -15.35 -3.44
C LYS A 64 -11.61 -15.55 -4.94
N MET A 65 -11.91 -16.75 -5.44
CA MET A 65 -12.13 -16.92 -6.87
C MET A 65 -13.37 -16.14 -7.29
N ASP A 66 -13.39 -15.63 -8.51
CA ASP A 66 -14.61 -15.17 -9.13
C ASP A 66 -15.56 -16.34 -9.43
N HIS A 67 -16.77 -16.01 -9.87
CA HIS A 67 -17.82 -16.99 -10.18
C HIS A 67 -17.43 -17.96 -11.30
N ASN A 68 -16.48 -17.60 -12.16
CA ASN A 68 -15.98 -18.46 -13.24
C ASN A 68 -14.68 -19.20 -12.88
N ASN A 69 -14.15 -19.04 -11.66
CA ASN A 69 -12.84 -19.58 -11.23
C ASN A 69 -11.65 -19.18 -12.13
N ASP A 70 -11.77 -18.08 -12.86
CA ASP A 70 -10.79 -17.58 -13.80
C ASP A 70 -9.82 -16.57 -13.17
N TYR A 71 -10.24 -15.88 -12.11
CA TYR A 71 -9.43 -14.85 -11.47
C TYR A 71 -9.67 -14.72 -9.97
N LYS A 72 -8.65 -14.25 -9.24
CA LYS A 72 -8.83 -13.87 -7.84
C LYS A 72 -9.37 -12.44 -7.74
N LEU A 73 -10.39 -12.26 -6.91
CA LEU A 73 -10.99 -10.98 -6.56
C LEU A 73 -10.87 -10.71 -5.07
N TYR A 74 -10.71 -9.43 -4.73
CA TYR A 74 -10.85 -8.96 -3.37
C TYR A 74 -12.29 -8.61 -3.03
N TYR A 75 -12.70 -9.08 -1.86
CA TYR A 75 -13.95 -8.75 -1.21
C TYR A 75 -13.65 -8.06 0.11
N LYS A 76 -14.50 -7.12 0.51
CA LYS A 76 -14.50 -6.57 1.87
C LYS A 76 -15.03 -7.62 2.85
N SER A 77 -14.75 -7.42 4.14
CA SER A 77 -15.26 -8.24 5.25
C SER A 77 -16.78 -8.44 5.23
N ASN A 78 -17.54 -7.44 4.77
CA ASN A 78 -18.99 -7.51 4.59
C ASN A 78 -19.46 -8.32 3.36
N GLY A 79 -18.55 -8.97 2.64
CA GLY A 79 -18.84 -9.84 1.49
C GLY A 79 -19.10 -9.11 0.17
N LYS A 80 -19.07 -7.77 0.13
CA LYS A 80 -19.14 -7.01 -1.12
C LYS A 80 -17.79 -7.01 -1.83
N LEU A 81 -17.79 -6.90 -3.16
CA LEU A 81 -16.55 -6.65 -3.91
C LEU A 81 -15.84 -5.41 -3.38
N ALA A 82 -14.52 -5.48 -3.29
CA ALA A 82 -13.71 -4.33 -2.92
C ALA A 82 -13.77 -3.30 -4.05
N ASP A 83 -14.12 -2.07 -3.71
CA ASP A 83 -14.19 -0.96 -4.64
C ASP A 83 -13.90 0.32 -3.87
N THR A 84 -12.93 1.09 -4.36
CA THR A 84 -12.47 2.32 -3.75
C THR A 84 -13.01 3.55 -4.48
N SER A 85 -13.88 3.43 -5.49
CA SER A 85 -14.28 4.56 -6.35
C SER A 85 -14.86 5.75 -5.58
N ASN A 86 -15.50 5.48 -4.43
CA ASN A 86 -16.09 6.50 -3.55
C ASN A 86 -15.18 6.92 -2.39
N PHE A 87 -13.93 6.44 -2.34
CA PHE A 87 -13.00 6.79 -1.28
C PHE A 87 -12.39 8.16 -1.56
N ASN A 88 -12.08 8.90 -0.50
CA ASN A 88 -11.24 10.09 -0.56
C ASN A 88 -9.90 9.82 0.12
N GLY A 89 -8.81 9.81 -0.65
CA GLY A 89 -7.47 9.54 -0.14
C GLY A 89 -6.53 10.74 -0.29
N LYS A 90 -5.28 10.57 0.19
CA LYS A 90 -4.21 11.58 0.11
C LYS A 90 -3.96 12.11 -1.31
N MET A 91 -4.24 11.28 -2.32
CA MET A 91 -4.07 11.60 -3.74
C MET A 91 -5.37 12.04 -4.43
N GLY A 92 -6.45 12.24 -3.67
CA GLY A 92 -7.77 12.58 -4.18
C GLY A 92 -8.71 11.38 -4.31
N LEU A 93 -9.74 11.56 -5.13
CA LEU A 93 -10.84 10.61 -5.29
C LEU A 93 -10.35 9.24 -5.77
N SER A 94 -10.97 8.19 -5.25
CA SER A 94 -10.73 6.78 -5.54
C SER A 94 -9.48 6.14 -4.93
N TYR A 95 -8.58 6.93 -4.33
CA TYR A 95 -7.38 6.39 -3.69
C TYR A 95 -7.64 5.97 -2.25
N ALA A 96 -7.19 4.78 -1.90
CA ALA A 96 -7.23 4.25 -0.55
C ALA A 96 -5.81 4.13 0.00
N ALA A 97 -5.61 4.38 1.30
CA ALA A 97 -4.43 3.91 1.99
C ALA A 97 -4.50 2.39 2.10
N TYR A 98 -3.35 1.72 1.98
CA TYR A 98 -3.24 0.29 2.24
C TYR A 98 -2.07 -0.05 3.16
N ALA A 99 -2.21 -1.18 3.85
CA ALA A 99 -1.13 -1.87 4.52
C ALA A 99 -1.17 -3.37 4.17
N ILE A 100 0.01 -3.98 4.02
CA ILE A 100 0.15 -5.42 3.85
C ILE A 100 0.92 -5.95 5.04
N ASP A 101 0.34 -6.86 5.81
CA ASP A 101 1.04 -7.45 6.94
C ASP A 101 2.05 -8.53 6.52
N LYS A 102 2.82 -9.03 7.49
CA LYS A 102 3.82 -10.10 7.28
C LYS A 102 3.26 -11.40 6.66
N PHE A 103 1.94 -11.63 6.77
CA PHE A 103 1.26 -12.80 6.21
C PHE A 103 0.75 -12.54 4.79
N GLY A 104 0.91 -11.32 4.25
CA GLY A 104 0.39 -10.94 2.94
C GLY A 104 -1.10 -10.58 2.95
N ARG A 105 -1.70 -10.34 4.12
CA ARG A 105 -3.08 -9.84 4.23
C ARG A 105 -3.07 -8.34 3.94
N MET A 106 -3.96 -7.91 3.05
CA MET A 106 -4.08 -6.50 2.64
C MET A 106 -5.26 -5.85 3.35
N TYR A 107 -5.02 -4.67 3.91
CA TYR A 107 -6.01 -3.83 4.58
C TYR A 107 -6.15 -2.52 3.80
N ILE A 108 -7.37 -1.99 3.67
CA ILE A 108 -7.61 -0.71 3.00
C ILE A 108 -8.61 0.16 3.75
N ASN A 109 -8.45 1.47 3.60
CA ASN A 109 -9.39 2.48 4.07
C ASN A 109 -9.11 3.82 3.38
N GLU A 110 -10.01 4.79 3.55
CA GLU A 110 -9.72 6.18 3.26
C GLU A 110 -8.51 6.67 4.07
N HIS A 111 -7.67 7.49 3.44
CA HIS A 111 -6.59 8.18 4.14
C HIS A 111 -7.14 9.51 4.64
N ILE A 112 -7.52 9.56 5.91
CA ILE A 112 -8.18 10.73 6.50
C ILE A 112 -7.15 11.53 7.29
N SER A 113 -6.55 12.53 6.64
CA SER A 113 -5.77 13.58 7.29
C SER A 113 -6.62 14.85 7.31
N SER A 114 -7.14 15.26 8.47
CA SER A 114 -8.05 16.41 8.54
C SER A 114 -7.37 17.71 8.09
N HIS A 115 -8.02 18.42 7.17
CA HIS A 115 -7.96 19.89 7.09
C HIS A 115 -9.31 20.52 7.48
N ASN A 116 -10.30 19.71 7.89
CA ASN A 116 -11.61 20.19 8.29
C ASN A 116 -11.65 20.37 9.81
N LYS A 117 -11.50 21.62 10.27
CA LYS A 117 -11.39 22.02 11.68
C LYS A 117 -12.51 21.53 12.62
N ASN A 118 -13.60 20.99 12.07
CA ASN A 118 -14.79 20.58 12.81
C ASN A 118 -14.86 19.08 13.14
N ASP A 119 -13.99 18.24 12.59
CA ASP A 119 -14.00 16.78 12.82
C ASP A 119 -12.62 16.27 13.28
N LYS A 120 -12.19 16.76 14.44
CA LYS A 120 -10.88 16.49 15.05
C LYS A 120 -10.69 15.06 15.59
N ASN A 121 -11.66 14.16 15.37
CA ASN A 121 -11.71 12.87 16.05
C ASN A 121 -11.61 11.66 15.11
N ASN A 122 -11.35 11.85 13.80
CA ASN A 122 -11.42 10.73 12.85
C ASN A 122 -10.21 10.68 11.91
N PHE A 123 -9.00 10.80 12.48
CA PHE A 123 -7.77 10.63 11.73
C PHE A 123 -7.52 9.15 11.44
N PHE A 124 -7.29 8.83 10.17
CA PHE A 124 -6.95 7.48 9.74
C PHE A 124 -5.73 7.51 8.83
N PHE A 125 -4.63 6.96 9.34
CA PHE A 125 -3.33 6.94 8.68
C PHE A 125 -2.89 5.51 8.35
N HIS A 126 -1.78 5.34 7.62
CA HIS A 126 -1.22 4.03 7.33
C HIS A 126 -0.87 3.25 8.60
N SER A 127 -0.41 3.94 9.64
CA SER A 127 -0.05 3.34 10.93
C SER A 127 -1.25 2.78 11.71
N SER A 128 -2.45 3.30 11.47
CA SER A 128 -3.70 2.81 12.06
C SER A 128 -3.90 1.32 11.79
N PHE A 129 -3.56 0.86 10.57
CA PHE A 129 -3.82 -0.51 10.14
C PHE A 129 -3.11 -1.58 10.94
N LEU A 130 -1.86 -1.36 11.36
CA LEU A 130 -1.06 -2.38 12.04
C LEU A 130 -0.64 -1.94 13.46
N SER A 131 -1.29 -0.92 14.01
CA SER A 131 -0.98 -0.37 15.34
C SER A 131 0.50 0.00 15.48
N GLY A 132 1.07 0.64 14.45
CA GLY A 132 2.50 0.97 14.39
C GLY A 132 3.42 -0.20 14.01
N GLN A 133 2.94 -1.44 13.89
CA GLN A 133 3.80 -2.59 13.61
C GLN A 133 4.28 -2.65 12.16
N ALA A 134 5.43 -3.32 11.98
CA ALA A 134 6.00 -3.58 10.67
C ALA A 134 5.06 -4.37 9.74
N GLY A 135 5.14 -4.03 8.46
CA GLY A 135 4.42 -4.70 7.36
C GLY A 135 5.33 -4.95 6.17
N VAL A 136 4.82 -5.68 5.19
CA VAL A 136 5.50 -5.94 3.91
C VAL A 136 5.62 -4.68 3.08
N CYS A 137 4.55 -3.89 3.02
CA CYS A 137 4.52 -2.61 2.31
C CYS A 137 3.31 -1.79 2.76
N PHE A 138 3.39 -0.48 2.58
CA PHE A 138 2.33 0.48 2.82
C PHE A 138 2.32 1.48 1.65
N GLY A 139 1.18 2.09 1.38
CA GLY A 139 1.10 3.08 0.31
C GLY A 139 -0.33 3.42 -0.04
N MET A 140 -0.54 3.81 -1.29
CA MET A 140 -1.84 4.09 -1.87
C MET A 140 -2.19 3.04 -2.93
N CYS A 141 -3.48 2.72 -3.04
CA CYS A 141 -3.99 1.83 -4.06
C CYS A 141 -5.34 2.31 -4.61
N VAL A 142 -5.68 1.84 -5.81
CA VAL A 142 -7.03 1.92 -6.37
C VAL A 142 -7.51 0.51 -6.64
N ILE A 143 -8.72 0.19 -6.18
CA ILE A 143 -9.36 -1.10 -6.44
C ILE A 143 -10.71 -0.85 -7.08
N LYS A 144 -10.99 -1.54 -8.19
CA LYS A 144 -12.27 -1.51 -8.89
C LYS A 144 -12.77 -2.92 -9.11
N ASN A 145 -14.03 -3.19 -8.78
CA ASN A 145 -14.63 -4.53 -8.95
C ASN A 145 -13.78 -5.67 -8.39
N GLY A 146 -13.12 -5.46 -7.25
CA GLY A 146 -12.26 -6.44 -6.58
C GLY A 146 -10.88 -6.64 -7.21
N LYS A 147 -10.49 -5.84 -8.20
CA LYS A 147 -9.16 -5.87 -8.84
C LYS A 147 -8.35 -4.64 -8.50
N ILE A 148 -7.06 -4.84 -8.23
CA ILE A 148 -6.12 -3.73 -8.02
C ILE A 148 -5.80 -3.12 -9.38
N GLU A 149 -6.13 -1.85 -9.55
CA GLU A 149 -5.88 -1.05 -10.76
C GLU A 149 -4.64 -0.16 -10.61
N PHE A 150 -4.27 0.18 -9.38
CA PHE A 150 -3.10 1.00 -9.07
C PHE A 150 -2.52 0.60 -7.71
N ILE A 151 -1.20 0.63 -7.59
CA ILE A 151 -0.49 0.49 -6.32
C ILE A 151 0.78 1.34 -6.31
N ASP A 152 1.11 1.90 -5.16
CA ASP A 152 2.39 2.57 -4.93
C ASP A 152 3.00 2.27 -3.56
N ASN A 153 4.16 2.87 -3.27
CA ASN A 153 4.83 2.85 -1.96
C ASN A 153 4.80 4.20 -1.23
N ARG A 154 3.88 5.11 -1.56
CA ARG A 154 3.79 6.42 -0.90
C ARG A 154 3.08 6.29 0.43
N SER A 155 3.87 6.00 1.46
CA SER A 155 3.43 5.94 2.85
C SER A 155 4.29 6.85 3.71
N GLY A 156 3.67 7.82 4.38
CA GLY A 156 4.32 8.94 5.07
C GLY A 156 5.55 8.54 5.89
N HIS A 157 5.35 8.09 7.13
CA HIS A 157 6.46 7.74 8.02
C HIS A 157 7.10 6.38 7.69
N TYR A 158 6.35 5.43 7.13
CA TYR A 158 6.87 4.07 6.85
C TYR A 158 7.90 4.01 5.71
N LYS A 159 7.89 4.98 4.78
CA LYS A 159 8.85 5.09 3.66
C LYS A 159 9.28 3.73 3.04
N PRO A 160 8.32 2.90 2.56
CA PRO A 160 8.68 1.61 1.99
C PRO A 160 9.62 1.74 0.79
N THR A 161 10.76 1.06 0.86
CA THR A 161 11.72 0.94 -0.26
C THR A 161 11.10 0.29 -1.51
N THR A 162 11.77 0.40 -2.66
CA THR A 162 11.34 -0.28 -3.89
C THR A 162 11.25 -1.80 -3.73
N GLN A 163 12.10 -2.41 -2.90
CA GLN A 163 12.06 -3.85 -2.64
C GLN A 163 10.79 -4.26 -1.88
N HIS A 164 10.30 -3.42 -0.96
CA HIS A 164 9.01 -3.65 -0.29
C HIS A 164 7.85 -3.64 -1.28
N LEU A 165 7.83 -2.66 -2.21
CA LEU A 165 6.81 -2.58 -3.26
C LEU A 165 6.85 -3.79 -4.19
N LYS A 166 8.05 -4.24 -4.60
CA LYS A 166 8.21 -5.48 -5.37
C LYS A 166 7.63 -6.68 -4.63
N ASN A 167 7.99 -6.87 -3.37
CA ASN A 167 7.49 -7.98 -2.56
C ASN A 167 5.96 -7.94 -2.41
N ALA A 168 5.37 -6.74 -2.31
CA ALA A 168 3.93 -6.55 -2.30
C ALA A 168 3.29 -6.99 -3.62
N ILE A 169 3.80 -6.52 -4.75
CA ILE A 169 3.28 -6.84 -6.08
C ILE A 169 3.33 -8.35 -6.35
N GLU A 170 4.44 -9.01 -6.01
CA GLU A 170 4.57 -10.46 -6.19
C GLU A 170 3.54 -11.25 -5.38
N ARG A 171 3.22 -10.80 -4.15
CA ARG A 171 2.20 -11.44 -3.30
C ARG A 171 0.78 -11.19 -3.82
N LEU A 172 0.54 -10.01 -4.38
CA LEU A 172 -0.77 -9.56 -4.84
C LEU A 172 -1.03 -9.87 -6.32
N MET A 173 -0.06 -10.44 -7.04
CA MET A 173 -0.10 -10.70 -8.50
C MET A 173 -1.46 -11.22 -9.01
N PRO A 174 -2.12 -12.21 -8.38
CA PRO A 174 -3.39 -12.74 -8.88
C PRO A 174 -4.58 -11.77 -8.82
N TYR A 175 -4.45 -10.69 -8.03
CA TYR A 175 -5.51 -9.71 -7.75
C TYR A 175 -5.39 -8.43 -8.58
N PHE A 176 -4.31 -8.25 -9.35
CA PHE A 176 -4.20 -7.11 -10.26
C PHE A 176 -5.11 -7.26 -11.47
N SER A 177 -5.56 -6.12 -11.98
CA SER A 177 -6.10 -6.02 -13.33
C SER A 177 -4.98 -6.13 -14.37
N PRO A 178 -5.26 -6.55 -15.61
CA PRO A 178 -4.26 -6.60 -16.66
C PRO A 178 -3.65 -5.24 -17.02
N SER A 179 -4.38 -4.14 -16.76
CA SER A 179 -3.98 -2.77 -17.04
C SER A 179 -3.41 -2.04 -15.82
N ALA A 180 -3.20 -2.77 -14.72
CA ALA A 180 -2.81 -2.16 -13.46
C ALA A 180 -1.49 -1.39 -13.59
N LYS A 181 -1.46 -0.25 -12.91
CA LYS A 181 -0.33 0.67 -12.88
C LYS A 181 0.41 0.59 -11.55
N VAL A 182 1.72 0.74 -11.62
CA VAL A 182 2.62 0.77 -10.48
C VAL A 182 3.36 2.08 -10.50
N TYR A 183 3.28 2.80 -9.40
CA TYR A 183 4.11 3.95 -9.14
C TYR A 183 5.11 3.59 -8.05
N CYS A 184 6.39 3.86 -8.28
CA CYS A 184 7.41 3.68 -7.26
C CYS A 184 8.07 5.02 -6.96
N GLN A 185 7.78 5.57 -5.79
CA GLN A 185 8.57 6.67 -5.22
C GLN A 185 9.97 6.12 -4.95
N GLN A 186 10.96 6.64 -5.68
CA GLN A 186 12.35 6.37 -5.36
C GLN A 186 12.71 7.09 -4.07
N GLU A 187 13.58 6.49 -3.27
CA GLU A 187 14.20 7.23 -2.17
C GLU A 187 15.00 8.38 -2.79
N ALA A 188 14.79 9.61 -2.31
CA ALA A 188 15.66 10.71 -2.69
C ALA A 188 17.12 10.28 -2.39
N PRO A 189 18.09 10.58 -3.27
CA PRO A 189 19.49 10.40 -2.93
C PRO A 189 19.75 11.05 -1.57
N LYS A 190 20.47 10.37 -0.68
CA LYS A 190 20.94 10.98 0.57
C LYS A 190 22.02 12.03 0.23
N GLU A 191 21.62 13.17 -0.30
CA GLU A 191 22.47 14.35 -0.29
C GLU A 191 22.31 15.04 1.07
N ASP A 192 23.47 15.32 1.64
CA ASP A 192 23.67 15.99 2.92
C ASP A 192 23.20 17.45 2.78
N SER A 193 21.92 17.73 2.98
CA SER A 193 21.43 19.11 3.04
C SER A 193 20.33 19.29 4.07
N SER A 194 20.61 20.25 4.95
CA SER A 194 19.86 20.64 6.14
C SER A 194 18.63 21.51 5.83
N GLU A 195 17.90 21.24 4.75
CA GLU A 195 16.74 22.05 4.38
C GLU A 195 15.44 21.23 4.46
N GLU A 196 14.50 21.73 5.24
CA GLU A 196 13.17 21.15 5.48
C GLU A 196 12.37 21.14 4.17
N ILE A 197 12.31 19.99 3.51
CA ILE A 197 11.44 19.77 2.35
C ILE A 197 10.01 19.54 2.88
N PHE A 198 9.10 20.47 2.61
CA PHE A 198 7.67 20.30 2.88
C PHE A 198 7.12 19.14 2.05
N LEU A 199 6.46 18.18 2.71
CA LEU A 199 5.92 16.96 2.07
C LEU A 199 4.92 17.28 0.94
N GLY A 200 4.32 18.47 0.95
CA GLY A 200 3.43 18.99 -0.10
C GLY A 200 4.12 19.29 -1.44
N ASP A 201 5.43 19.56 -1.42
CA ASP A 201 6.17 20.02 -2.60
C ASP A 201 6.74 18.85 -3.43
N PHE A 202 6.73 17.62 -2.91
CA PHE A 202 7.17 16.41 -3.62
C PHE A 202 6.10 15.79 -4.53
N PHE A 203 4.87 16.33 -4.55
CA PHE A 203 3.77 15.76 -5.33
C PHE A 203 3.76 16.22 -6.80
N HIS A 204 4.79 16.92 -7.25
CA HIS A 204 4.90 17.50 -8.60
C HIS A 204 6.18 17.13 -9.36
N GLU A 205 6.56 15.85 -9.36
CA GLU A 205 7.47 15.33 -10.40
C GLU A 205 6.72 14.37 -11.31
N GLU A 206 6.82 14.63 -12.63
CA GLU A 206 6.39 13.74 -13.71
C GLU A 206 7.13 12.40 -13.61
N SER A 207 6.65 11.50 -12.77
CA SER A 207 7.16 10.14 -12.72
C SER A 207 6.23 9.22 -13.51
N GLU A 208 6.83 8.45 -14.41
CA GLU A 208 6.11 7.51 -15.26
C GLU A 208 5.48 6.37 -14.45
N ASP A 209 4.18 6.14 -14.67
CA ASP A 209 3.49 4.95 -14.18
C ASP A 209 3.92 3.73 -15.00
N TYR A 210 4.46 2.70 -14.34
CA TYR A 210 4.84 1.44 -14.97
C TYR A 210 3.63 0.50 -15.07
N SER A 211 3.57 -0.32 -16.12
CA SER A 211 2.82 -1.58 -16.01
C SER A 211 3.50 -2.51 -15.00
N ILE A 212 2.74 -3.47 -14.46
CA ILE A 212 3.26 -4.51 -13.55
C ILE A 212 4.49 -5.23 -14.14
N SER A 213 4.44 -5.58 -15.43
CA SER A 213 5.54 -6.28 -16.11
C SER A 213 6.79 -5.41 -16.28
N GLU A 214 6.62 -4.12 -16.61
CA GLU A 214 7.75 -3.20 -16.75
C GLU A 214 8.44 -2.96 -15.41
N PHE A 215 7.65 -2.79 -14.34
CA PHE A 215 8.21 -2.62 -13.00
C PHE A 215 9.01 -3.85 -12.56
N LEU A 216 8.46 -5.06 -12.73
CA LEU A 216 9.15 -6.29 -12.32
C LEU A 216 10.38 -6.62 -13.16
N ALA A 217 10.43 -6.24 -14.43
CA ALA A 217 11.58 -6.49 -15.31
C ALA A 217 12.85 -5.72 -14.92
N ARG A 218 12.77 -4.83 -13.92
CA ARG A 218 13.90 -4.06 -13.40
C ARG A 218 14.71 -4.78 -12.31
N PHE A 219 14.32 -6.02 -11.96
CA PHE A 219 14.92 -6.87 -10.92
C PHE A 219 15.20 -8.27 -11.45
#